data_AF-A0A926B3Q1-F1
#
_entry.id   AF-A0A926B3Q1-F1
#
_cell.length_a   1.000
_cell.length_b   1.000
_cell.length_c   1.000
_cell.angle_alpha   90.00
_cell.angle_beta   90.00
_cell.angle_gamma   90.00
#
_symmetry.space_group_name_H-M   'P 1'
#
loop_
_entity.id
_entity.type
_entity.pdbx_description
1 polymer ?
#
loop_
_entity_poly.entity_id
_entity_poly.type
_entity_poly.pdbx_seq_one_letter_code
_entity_poly.pdbx_strand_id
1 'polypeptide(L)'
;NYAGTADPAIDAMIDAMTNARTREDFVAAARAYDRILISGQYVVPLFQIGEQWLARWDFIRHPETTPLNGYWLPSFWREPAAK
;
A
#
# COMPACT_ATOMS: atom_id res chain seq x y z
N ASN A 1 5.81 -19.36 3.30
CA ASN A 1 5.71 -19.12 4.75
C ASN A 1 7.10 -19.33 5.36
N TYR A 2 7.88 -18.26 5.55
CA TYR A 2 9.27 -18.35 6.05
C TYR A 2 9.37 -18.47 7.58
N ALA A 3 8.47 -17.79 8.30
CA ALA A 3 8.42 -17.85 9.76
C ALA A 3 7.77 -19.14 10.29
N GLY A 4 7.24 -20.00 9.40
CA GLY A 4 6.61 -21.26 9.78
C GLY A 4 5.32 -21.09 10.58
N THR A 5 4.57 -20.01 10.35
CA THR A 5 3.34 -19.71 11.09
C THR A 5 2.27 -20.80 10.89
N ALA A 6 1.66 -21.25 11.98
CA ALA A 6 0.59 -22.26 11.97
C ALA A 6 -0.42 -21.95 13.08
N ASP A 7 -1.12 -20.82 12.94
CA ASP A 7 -2.10 -20.34 13.92
C ASP A 7 -3.51 -20.29 13.27
N PRO A 8 -4.50 -21.01 13.80
CA PRO A 8 -5.87 -21.01 13.27
C PRO A 8 -6.51 -19.62 13.21
N ALA A 9 -6.09 -18.68 14.06
CA ALA A 9 -6.59 -17.30 14.03
C ALA A 9 -6.08 -16.53 12.80
N ILE A 10 -4.85 -16.81 12.34
CA ILE A 10 -4.30 -16.25 11.11
C ILE A 10 -5.14 -16.75 9.92
N ASP A 11 -5.37 -18.05 9.84
CA ASP A 11 -6.15 -18.68 8.76
C ASP A 11 -7.58 -18.12 8.73
N ALA A 12 -8.24 -18.03 9.89
CA ALA A 12 -9.59 -17.48 9.99
C ALA A 12 -9.69 -16.03 9.51
N MET A 13 -8.69 -15.18 9.77
CA MET A 13 -8.71 -13.81 9.29
C MET A 13 -8.38 -13.69 7.81
N ILE A 14 -7.58 -14.58 7.24
CA ILE A 14 -7.37 -14.67 5.78
C ILE A 14 -8.69 -15.04 5.11
N ASP A 15 -9.41 -16.03 5.64
CA ASP A 15 -10.72 -16.43 5.13
C ASP A 15 -11.74 -15.29 5.22
N ALA A 16 -11.79 -14.58 6.35
CA ALA A 16 -12.69 -13.43 6.52
C ALA A 16 -12.37 -12.30 5.51
N MET A 17 -11.09 -11.98 5.32
CA MET A 17 -10.65 -10.92 4.42
C MET A 17 -10.94 -11.24 2.94
N THR A 18 -10.71 -12.49 2.52
CA THR A 18 -10.93 -12.93 1.13
C THR A 18 -12.41 -13.09 0.77
N ASN A 19 -13.27 -13.34 1.76
CA ASN A 19 -14.71 -13.47 1.57
C ASN A 19 -15.51 -12.18 1.83
N ALA A 20 -14.88 -11.12 2.36
CA ALA A 20 -15.52 -9.85 2.63
C ALA A 20 -16.18 -9.25 1.37
N ARG A 21 -17.40 -8.72 1.52
CA ARG A 21 -18.19 -8.14 0.42
C ARG A 21 -18.36 -6.63 0.51
N THR A 22 -17.99 -6.03 1.64
CA THR A 22 -18.00 -4.59 1.86
C THR A 22 -16.58 -4.09 2.16
N ARG A 23 -16.36 -2.79 1.98
CA ARG A 23 -15.06 -2.18 2.29
C ARG A 23 -14.82 -2.19 3.79
N GLU A 24 -15.85 -1.94 4.56
CA GLU A 24 -15.84 -1.90 6.02
C GLU A 24 -15.40 -3.24 6.60
N ASP A 25 -16.01 -4.34 6.14
CA ASP A 25 -15.68 -5.70 6.59
C ASP A 25 -14.24 -6.08 6.19
N PHE A 26 -13.84 -5.76 4.96
CA PHE A 26 -12.48 -6.02 4.48
C PHE A 26 -11.44 -5.29 5.34
N VAL A 27 -11.67 -4.00 5.63
CA VAL A 27 -10.75 -3.20 6.46
C VAL A 27 -10.71 -3.73 7.89
N ALA A 28 -11.84 -4.16 8.45
CA ALA A 28 -11.89 -4.76 9.78
C ALA A 28 -11.08 -6.08 9.84
N ALA A 29 -11.28 -6.98 8.87
CA ALA A 29 -10.54 -8.23 8.77
C ALA A 29 -9.03 -8.01 8.58
N ALA A 30 -8.63 -7.09 7.69
CA ALA A 30 -7.22 -6.76 7.46
C ALA A 30 -6.54 -6.21 8.73
N ARG A 31 -7.23 -5.34 9.48
CA ARG A 31 -6.71 -4.83 10.77
C ARG A 31 -6.64 -5.91 11.85
N ALA A 32 -7.59 -6.84 11.89
CA ALA A 32 -7.55 -7.96 12.82
C ALA A 32 -6.38 -8.92 12.49
N TYR A 33 -6.18 -9.21 11.21
CA TYR A 33 -5.04 -9.98 10.71
C TYR A 33 -3.70 -9.35 11.12
N ASP A 34 -3.54 -8.04 10.89
CA ASP A 34 -2.33 -7.29 11.28
C ASP A 34 -2.02 -7.38 12.79
N ARG A 35 -3.05 -7.25 13.64
CA ARG A 35 -2.88 -7.38 15.11
C ARG A 35 -2.40 -8.77 15.53
N ILE A 36 -2.87 -9.82 14.87
CA ILE A 36 -2.45 -11.19 15.15
C ILE A 36 -0.98 -11.37 14.74
N LEU A 37 -0.59 -10.88 13.56
CA LEU A 37 0.80 -10.97 13.09
C LEU A 37 1.78 -10.21 14.01
N ILE A 38 1.42 -9.00 14.44
CA ILE A 38 2.22 -8.20 15.37
C ILE A 38 2.36 -8.92 16.72
N SER A 39 1.26 -9.48 17.23
CA SER A 39 1.25 -10.19 18.52
C SER A 39 2.06 -11.48 18.49
N GLY A 40 2.15 -12.15 17.34
CA GLY A 40 2.90 -13.39 17.16
C GLY A 40 4.42 -13.21 17.00
N GLN A 41 4.92 -11.96 16.87
CA GLN A 41 6.36 -11.64 16.81
C GLN A 41 7.13 -12.43 15.73
N TYR A 42 6.47 -12.78 14.63
CA TYR A 42 7.05 -13.62 13.55
C TYR A 42 8.17 -12.92 12.78
N VAL A 43 8.24 -11.60 12.85
CA VAL A 43 9.24 -10.75 12.21
C VAL A 43 9.60 -9.59 13.13
N VAL A 44 10.79 -9.02 12.95
CA VAL A 44 11.18 -7.72 13.53
C VAL A 44 11.02 -6.66 12.44
N PRO A 45 10.01 -5.77 12.51
CA PRO A 45 9.85 -4.70 11.54
C PRO A 45 11.03 -3.73 11.59
N LEU A 46 11.51 -3.29 10.43
CA LEU A 46 12.60 -2.32 10.30
C LEU A 46 12.03 -0.93 9.95
N PHE A 47 12.35 -0.42 8.77
CA PHE A 47 11.99 0.92 8.32
C PHE A 47 11.63 0.93 6.83
N GLN A 48 10.95 1.99 6.41
CA GLN A 48 10.53 2.25 5.04
C GLN A 48 10.62 3.76 4.75
N ILE A 49 10.75 4.13 3.47
CA ILE A 49 10.73 5.53 3.03
C ILE A 49 9.27 5.92 2.72
N GLY A 50 8.74 6.89 3.46
CA GLY A 50 7.32 7.27 3.40
C GLY A 50 6.92 8.07 2.16
N GLU A 51 7.90 8.61 1.44
CA GLU A 51 7.69 9.41 0.23
C GLU A 51 8.27 8.75 -1.03
N GLN A 52 7.77 9.19 -2.19
CA GLN A 52 8.38 8.88 -3.48
C GLN A 52 9.14 10.12 -3.96
N TRP A 53 10.46 9.99 -4.12
CA TRP A 53 11.29 11.08 -4.63
C TRP A 53 11.49 10.95 -6.14
N LEU A 54 11.13 12.00 -6.88
CA LEU A 54 11.27 12.07 -8.33
C LEU A 54 11.85 13.43 -8.73
N ALA A 55 13.05 13.43 -9.31
CA ALA A 55 13.60 14.61 -9.96
C ALA A 55 13.00 14.77 -11.37
N ARG A 56 12.65 16.00 -11.75
CA ARG A 56 12.17 16.34 -13.09
C ARG A 56 12.71 17.69 -13.55
N TRP A 57 12.82 17.85 -14.87
CA TRP A 57 13.01 19.17 -15.46
C TRP A 57 11.79 20.06 -15.21
N ASP A 58 12.00 21.37 -15.15
CA ASP A 58 10.96 22.37 -14.86
C ASP A 58 9.83 22.36 -15.91
N PHE A 59 10.18 22.15 -17.18
CA PHE A 59 9.26 22.06 -18.32
C PHE A 59 8.44 20.75 -18.38
N ILE A 60 8.72 19.77 -17.52
CA ILE A 60 7.90 18.55 -17.39
C ILE A 60 6.84 18.81 -16.31
N ARG A 61 5.58 18.89 -16.69
CA ARG A 61 4.44 19.13 -15.80
C ARG A 61 3.72 17.82 -15.46
N HIS A 62 2.93 17.85 -14.40
CA HIS A 62 2.09 16.76 -13.93
C HIS A 62 0.78 17.31 -13.33
N PRO A 63 -0.25 16.48 -13.15
CA PRO A 63 -1.49 16.90 -12.52
C PRO A 63 -1.24 17.40 -11.09
N GLU A 64 -2.03 18.37 -10.64
CA GLU A 64 -1.97 18.89 -9.27
C GLU A 64 -2.25 17.77 -8.24
N THR A 65 -3.21 16.91 -8.55
CA THR A 65 -3.57 15.76 -7.70
C THR A 65 -2.82 14.50 -8.15
N THR A 66 -2.01 13.95 -7.26
CA THR A 66 -1.42 12.62 -7.43
C THR A 66 -2.41 11.55 -6.98
N PRO A 67 -2.60 10.45 -7.73
CA PRO A 67 -3.41 9.32 -7.31
C PRO A 67 -2.95 8.69 -5.99
N LEU A 68 -3.84 7.94 -5.33
CA LEU A 68 -3.55 7.27 -4.06
C LEU A 68 -2.34 6.31 -4.13
N ASN A 69 -2.07 5.73 -5.30
CA ASN A 69 -1.00 4.77 -5.54
C ASN A 69 0.35 5.42 -5.94
N GLY A 70 0.47 6.75 -5.86
CA GLY A 70 1.69 7.48 -6.19
C GLY A 70 1.68 8.06 -7.61
N TYR A 71 2.85 8.49 -8.09
CA TYR A 71 2.94 9.16 -9.39
C TYR A 71 2.59 8.21 -10.55
N TRP A 72 1.96 8.77 -11.59
CA TRP A 72 1.62 8.05 -12.82
C TRP A 72 2.30 8.71 -14.01
N LEU A 73 3.46 8.18 -14.44
CA LEU A 73 4.27 8.81 -15.50
C LEU A 73 3.50 9.11 -16.80
N PRO A 74 2.56 8.25 -17.26
CA PRO A 74 1.76 8.57 -18.45
C PRO A 74 0.86 9.80 -18.33
N SER A 75 0.59 10.32 -17.12
CA SER A 75 -0.14 11.59 -16.94
C SER A 75 0.76 12.83 -16.92
N PHE A 76 2.06 12.70 -17.13
CA PHE A 76 2.99 13.84 -17.21
C PHE A 76 3.06 14.37 -18.64
N TRP A 77 3.34 15.65 -18.82
CA TRP A 77 3.46 16.27 -20.15
C TRP A 77 4.58 17.30 -20.20
N ARG A 78 5.07 17.57 -21.41
CA ARG A 78 5.95 18.71 -21.66
C ARG A 78 5.11 19.97 -21.83
N GLU A 79 5.45 21.02 -21.10
CA GLU A 79 4.89 22.34 -21.36
C GLU A 79 5.36 22.85 -22.73
N PRO A 80 4.45 23.34 -23.60
CA PRO A 80 4.84 23.93 -24.87
C PRO A 80 5.79 25.10 -24.64
N ALA A 81 6.83 25.24 -25.48
CA ALA A 81 7.69 26.41 -25.42
C ALA A 81 6.86 27.67 -25.70
N ALA A 82 7.06 28.73 -24.91
CA ALA A 82 6.50 30.05 -25.23
C ALA A 82 6.99 30.49 -26.61
N LYS A 83 6.09 31.02 -27.43
CA LYS A 83 6.42 31.59 -28.75
C LYS A 83 7.20 32.88 -28.62
#